data_AF-A0A925NNM3-F1
#
_entry.id   AF-A0A925NNM3-F1
#
_cell.length_a   1.000
_cell.length_b   1.000
_cell.length_c   1.000
_cell.angle_alpha   90.00
_cell.angle_beta   90.00
_cell.angle_gamma   90.00
#
_symmetry.space_group_name_H-M   'P 1'
#
loop_
_entity.id
_entity.type
_entity.pdbx_description
1 polymer ?
#
loop_
_entity_poly.entity_id
_entity_poly.type
_entity_poly.pdbx_seq_one_letter_code
_entity_poly.pdbx_strand_id
1 'polypeptide(L)'
;MAGQMQVITNGKSVSKAVMALALMLAFIAPANARERDDDFIMDTDVIGKSSNGVVSSDQFLELGVPTASALRIEGEQSLRIGNVDRALTVLQRSVEMAPMDIDGRIMYAEALEKRLLKQKVRDPKLFNFTIKQWLYVAKKSEFVDQSMMGVHHLQGLTGTSPKRWEKEKKFLARVMLPEDGSEKVRLGKTRNPQM
;
A
#
# COMPACT_ATOMS: atom_id res chain seq x y z
N MET A 1 -6.24 76.64 -44.81
CA MET A 1 -5.28 77.41 -44.00
C MET A 1 -4.66 76.49 -42.98
N ALA A 2 -3.35 76.65 -42.79
CA ALA A 2 -2.41 75.73 -42.15
C ALA A 2 -2.61 75.56 -40.63
N GLY A 3 -2.13 74.42 -40.11
CA GLY A 3 -2.03 74.13 -38.69
C GLY A 3 -1.50 72.72 -38.43
N GLN A 4 -0.25 72.46 -38.82
CA GLN A 4 0.50 71.28 -38.35
C GLN A 4 0.76 71.41 -36.85
N MET A 5 0.51 70.34 -36.09
CA MET A 5 1.20 70.13 -34.82
C MET A 5 1.43 68.62 -34.63
N GLN A 6 2.63 68.18 -34.99
CA GLN A 6 3.14 66.89 -34.54
C GLN A 6 3.63 67.06 -33.10
N VAL A 7 3.22 66.15 -32.21
CA VAL A 7 3.97 65.83 -31.00
C VAL A 7 4.25 64.34 -31.03
N ILE A 8 5.53 64.02 -31.18
CA ILE A 8 6.10 62.69 -31.13
C ILE A 8 6.38 62.35 -29.66
N THR A 9 6.08 61.12 -29.24
CA THR A 9 7.00 60.17 -28.55
C THR A 9 6.40 59.41 -27.37
N ASN A 10 6.67 58.10 -27.44
CA ASN A 10 7.03 57.18 -26.37
C ASN A 10 5.97 56.61 -25.43
N GLY A 11 5.80 55.28 -25.51
CA GLY A 11 5.61 54.51 -24.28
C GLY A 11 5.07 53.10 -24.42
N LYS A 12 5.97 52.15 -24.75
CA LYS A 12 6.02 50.79 -24.20
C LYS A 12 4.88 49.83 -24.59
N SER A 13 5.17 49.05 -25.62
CA SER A 13 5.13 47.58 -25.64
C SER A 13 5.00 46.94 -24.24
N VAL A 14 3.76 46.82 -23.72
CA VAL A 14 3.46 45.95 -22.58
C VAL A 14 2.98 44.61 -23.13
N SER A 15 3.98 43.75 -23.24
CA SER A 15 3.93 42.38 -22.74
C SER A 15 3.07 41.35 -23.47
N LYS A 16 3.54 40.96 -24.67
CA LYS A 16 3.44 39.53 -25.08
C LYS A 16 4.11 38.59 -24.05
N ALA A 17 5.02 39.13 -23.23
CA ALA A 17 5.68 38.41 -22.13
C ALA A 17 4.77 38.04 -20.96
N VAL A 18 3.70 38.81 -20.65
CA VAL A 18 2.80 38.49 -19.53
C VAL A 18 1.85 37.35 -19.89
N MET A 19 1.44 37.23 -21.16
CA MET A 19 0.64 36.10 -21.64
C MET A 19 1.42 34.78 -21.67
N ALA A 20 2.75 34.81 -21.84
CA ALA A 20 3.58 33.59 -21.80
C ALA A 20 3.81 33.06 -20.37
N LEU A 21 3.79 33.94 -19.36
CA LEU A 21 3.97 33.54 -17.95
C LEU A 21 2.72 32.84 -17.38
N ALA A 22 1.52 33.23 -17.83
CA ALA A 22 0.27 32.60 -17.41
C ALA A 22 0.08 31.17 -17.97
N LEU A 23 0.68 30.84 -19.12
CA LEU A 23 0.59 29.50 -19.72
C LEU A 23 1.62 28.51 -19.16
N MET A 24 2.73 29.00 -18.60
CA MET A 24 3.76 28.14 -17.96
C MET A 24 3.42 27.75 -16.52
N LEU A 25 2.58 28.52 -15.81
CA LEU A 25 2.14 28.21 -14.45
C LEU A 25 1.07 27.11 -14.38
N ALA A 26 0.51 26.68 -15.51
CA ALA A 26 -0.47 25.60 -15.58
C ALA A 26 0.13 24.18 -15.62
N PHE A 27 1.47 24.05 -15.76
CA PHE A 27 2.15 22.76 -15.85
C PHE A 27 2.86 22.31 -14.57
N ILE A 28 2.74 23.06 -13.47
CA ILE A 28 3.25 22.65 -12.16
C ILE A 28 2.07 22.36 -11.22
N ALA A 29 1.14 21.52 -11.68
CA ALA A 29 0.29 20.80 -10.76
C ALA A 29 1.01 19.48 -10.44
N PRO A 30 1.39 19.19 -9.18
CA PRO A 30 1.69 17.82 -8.78
C PRO A 30 0.36 17.05 -8.73
N ALA A 31 -0.18 16.70 -9.90
CA ALA A 31 -1.44 15.98 -10.05
C ALA A 31 -1.25 14.46 -9.87
N ASN A 32 -0.36 14.02 -8.96
CA ASN A 32 -0.12 12.60 -8.66
C ASN A 32 0.30 12.34 -7.20
N ALA A 33 -0.14 13.16 -6.24
CA ALA A 33 0.17 12.95 -4.80
C ALA A 33 -1.06 12.52 -3.96
N ARG A 34 -2.08 11.94 -4.60
CA ARG A 34 -3.25 11.34 -3.92
C ARG A 34 -3.64 10.01 -4.57
N GLU A 35 -2.69 9.12 -4.81
CA GLU A 35 -3.03 7.69 -4.74
C GLU A 35 -3.18 7.41 -3.24
N ARG A 36 -4.41 7.24 -2.79
CA ARG A 36 -4.76 7.18 -1.37
C ARG A 36 -4.02 6.01 -0.71
N ASP A 37 -3.51 6.26 0.49
CA ASP A 37 -2.98 5.22 1.39
C ASP A 37 -4.03 4.15 1.77
N ASP A 38 -5.31 4.35 1.38
CA ASP A 38 -6.42 3.40 1.49
C ASP A 38 -6.13 2.01 0.87
N ASP A 39 -5.22 1.92 -0.12
CA ASP A 39 -4.88 0.64 -0.75
C ASP A 39 -4.11 -0.32 0.18
N PHE A 40 -3.54 0.20 1.27
CA PHE A 40 -2.67 -0.56 2.18
C PHE A 40 -3.28 -0.86 3.54
N ILE A 41 -4.47 -0.31 3.82
CA ILE A 41 -5.20 -0.49 5.07
C ILE A 41 -6.50 -1.20 4.71
N MET A 42 -6.66 -2.44 5.18
CA MET A 42 -7.91 -3.17 5.04
C MET A 42 -8.63 -3.11 6.38
N ASP A 43 -9.87 -2.67 6.35
CA ASP A 43 -10.72 -2.73 7.53
C ASP A 43 -11.00 -4.20 7.87
N THR A 44 -10.29 -4.71 8.87
CA THR A 44 -10.46 -6.07 9.38
C THR A 44 -11.56 -6.15 10.45
N ASP A 45 -12.37 -5.11 10.62
CA ASP A 45 -13.45 -5.00 11.62
C ASP A 45 -14.42 -6.17 11.62
N VAL A 46 -14.70 -6.77 10.46
CA VAL A 46 -15.61 -7.93 10.31
C VAL A 46 -14.99 -9.23 10.83
N ILE A 47 -13.68 -9.25 11.05
CA ILE A 47 -12.88 -10.46 11.32
C ILE A 47 -12.37 -10.49 12.77
N GLY A 48 -12.51 -9.42 13.54
CA GLY A 48 -11.84 -9.37 14.84
C GLY A 48 -12.28 -8.27 15.80
N LYS A 49 -13.55 -7.84 15.82
CA LYS A 49 -14.04 -7.14 17.02
C LYS A 49 -14.13 -8.15 18.17
N SER A 50 -13.06 -8.25 18.96
CA SER A 50 -13.28 -8.29 20.41
C SER A 50 -13.97 -6.96 20.74
N SER A 51 -15.28 -7.00 20.91
CA SER A 51 -16.17 -5.85 21.05
C SER A 51 -15.85 -4.92 22.24
N ASN A 52 -14.84 -5.25 23.03
CA ASN A 52 -14.22 -4.36 23.99
C ASN A 52 -12.72 -4.43 23.76
N GLY A 53 -12.06 -3.27 23.73
CA GLY A 53 -10.61 -3.18 23.63
C GLY A 53 -9.96 -4.11 24.65
N VAL A 54 -9.42 -5.22 24.17
CA VAL A 54 -8.58 -6.06 25.00
C VAL A 54 -7.23 -5.37 25.02
N VAL A 55 -7.13 -4.40 25.92
CA VAL A 55 -5.88 -4.01 26.56
C VAL A 55 -5.33 -5.33 27.10
N SER A 56 -4.32 -5.90 26.44
CA SER A 56 -3.62 -7.05 27.01
C SER A 56 -2.95 -6.55 28.28
N SER A 57 -2.99 -7.35 29.35
CA SER A 57 -2.52 -6.94 30.67
C SER A 57 -1.06 -6.44 30.68
N ASP A 58 -0.26 -6.77 29.66
CA ASP A 58 1.11 -6.29 29.48
C ASP A 58 1.17 -4.84 28.96
N GLN A 59 0.18 -4.39 28.17
CA GLN A 59 0.04 -2.98 27.76
C GLN A 59 -0.31 -2.06 28.95
N PHE A 60 -0.71 -2.61 30.09
CA PHE A 60 -1.07 -1.85 31.29
C PHE A 60 0.10 -1.66 32.27
N LEU A 61 1.14 -2.50 32.22
CA LEU A 61 2.24 -2.48 33.19
C LEU A 61 3.45 -1.63 32.76
N GLU A 62 3.53 -1.22 31.49
CA GLU A 62 4.62 -0.39 30.96
C GLU A 62 4.07 0.99 30.55
N LEU A 63 4.22 1.96 31.43
CA LEU A 63 3.83 3.37 31.24
C LEU A 63 4.45 3.97 29.95
N GLY A 64 3.71 4.01 28.83
CA GLY A 64 4.16 4.68 27.60
C GLY A 64 3.20 4.47 26.44
N VAL A 65 2.93 5.52 25.66
CA VAL A 65 2.03 5.50 24.48
C VAL A 65 2.36 4.32 23.56
N PRO A 66 1.36 3.57 23.04
CA PRO A 66 1.64 2.45 22.14
C PRO A 66 2.44 2.92 20.93
N THR A 67 3.63 2.38 20.74
CA THR A 67 4.49 2.66 19.58
C THR A 67 4.28 1.58 18.52
N ALA A 68 4.58 1.91 17.25
CA ALA A 68 4.53 0.92 16.17
C ALA A 68 5.37 -0.33 16.48
N SER A 69 6.59 -0.14 17.01
CA SER A 69 7.47 -1.25 17.37
C SER A 69 6.91 -2.14 18.49
N ALA A 70 6.24 -1.57 19.50
CA ALA A 70 5.60 -2.35 20.57
C ALA A 70 4.45 -3.20 20.01
N LEU A 71 3.60 -2.61 19.15
CA LEU A 71 2.51 -3.33 18.47
C LEU A 71 3.04 -4.44 17.56
N ARG A 72 4.17 -4.22 16.89
CA ARG A 72 4.85 -5.24 16.08
C ARG A 72 5.30 -6.44 16.93
N ILE A 73 5.94 -6.19 18.08
CA ILE A 73 6.37 -7.26 19.00
C ILE A 73 5.16 -8.06 19.51
N GLU A 74 4.08 -7.39 19.90
CA GLU A 74 2.85 -8.07 20.34
C GLU A 74 2.23 -8.91 19.22
N GLY A 75 2.23 -8.38 17.99
CA GLY A 75 1.78 -9.10 16.80
C GLY A 75 2.60 -10.35 16.53
N GLU A 76 3.92 -10.24 16.65
CA GLU A 76 4.84 -11.37 16.50
C GLU A 76 4.57 -12.47 17.55
N GLN A 77 4.40 -12.09 18.83
CA GLN A 77 4.04 -13.07 19.88
C GLN A 77 2.69 -13.73 19.59
N SER A 78 1.71 -12.95 19.15
CA SER A 78 0.39 -13.47 18.78
C SER A 78 0.49 -14.48 17.62
N LEU A 79 1.34 -14.23 16.62
CA LEU A 79 1.61 -15.17 15.53
C LEU A 79 2.29 -16.46 16.02
N ARG A 80 3.21 -16.38 16.98
CA ARG A 80 3.90 -17.55 17.58
C ARG A 80 2.93 -18.43 18.37
N ILE A 81 1.99 -17.81 19.08
CA ILE A 81 0.94 -18.51 19.85
C ILE A 81 -0.16 -19.09 18.93
N GLY A 82 -0.19 -18.66 17.65
CA GLY A 82 -1.19 -19.08 16.68
C GLY A 82 -2.49 -18.26 16.69
N ASN A 83 -2.52 -17.18 17.48
CA ASN A 83 -3.61 -16.21 17.54
C ASN A 83 -3.49 -15.20 16.38
N VAL A 84 -3.88 -15.65 15.18
CA VAL A 84 -3.79 -14.86 13.94
C VAL A 84 -4.70 -13.65 13.96
N ASP A 85 -5.89 -13.74 14.58
CA ASP A 85 -6.86 -12.65 14.57
C ASP A 85 -6.37 -11.47 15.42
N ARG A 86 -5.79 -11.74 16.60
CA ARG A 86 -5.14 -10.68 17.38
C ARG A 86 -3.92 -10.10 16.67
N ALA A 87 -3.11 -10.95 16.04
CA ALA A 87 -1.95 -10.49 15.29
C ALA A 87 -2.35 -9.50 14.19
N LEU A 88 -3.41 -9.79 13.42
CA LEU A 88 -3.90 -8.90 12.38
C LEU A 88 -4.28 -7.53 12.93
N THR A 89 -5.03 -7.47 14.04
CA THR A 89 -5.46 -6.20 14.63
C THR A 89 -4.28 -5.32 15.06
N VAL A 90 -3.31 -5.89 15.78
CA VAL A 90 -2.18 -5.11 16.31
C VAL A 90 -1.17 -4.76 15.21
N LEU A 91 -0.93 -5.64 14.25
CA LEU A 91 -0.03 -5.40 13.12
C LEU A 91 -0.60 -4.39 12.13
N GLN A 92 -1.91 -4.41 11.88
CA GLN A 92 -2.57 -3.38 11.08
C GLN A 92 -2.30 -1.99 11.68
N ARG A 93 -2.56 -1.83 12.99
CA ARG A 93 -2.30 -0.58 13.69
C ARG A 93 -0.82 -0.19 13.68
N SER A 94 0.09 -1.16 13.79
CA SER A 94 1.53 -0.93 13.65
C SER A 94 1.88 -0.30 12.29
N VAL A 95 1.35 -0.86 11.20
CA VAL A 95 1.60 -0.38 9.83
C VAL A 95 0.93 0.98 9.59
N GLU A 96 -0.25 1.23 10.16
CA GLU A 96 -0.90 2.54 10.12
C GLU A 96 -0.06 3.62 10.82
N MET A 97 0.58 3.27 11.94
CA MET A 97 1.44 4.19 12.69
C MET A 97 2.80 4.43 12.04
N ALA A 98 3.36 3.43 11.35
CA ALA A 98 4.63 3.54 10.64
C ALA A 98 4.53 2.91 9.24
N PRO A 99 3.97 3.63 8.24
CA PRO A 99 3.73 3.06 6.90
C PRO A 99 5.01 2.67 6.14
N MET A 100 6.12 3.29 6.49
CA MET A 100 7.44 3.08 5.92
C MET A 100 8.21 1.92 6.59
N ASP A 101 7.71 1.37 7.70
CA ASP A 101 8.31 0.22 8.36
C ASP A 101 8.00 -1.06 7.56
N ILE A 102 8.99 -1.48 6.75
CA ILE A 102 8.88 -2.67 5.91
C ILE A 102 8.79 -3.94 6.77
N ASP A 103 9.49 -4.01 7.91
CA ASP A 103 9.45 -5.18 8.78
C ASP A 103 8.06 -5.38 9.38
N GLY A 104 7.44 -4.29 9.85
CA GLY A 104 6.04 -4.30 10.29
C GLY A 104 5.08 -4.75 9.19
N ARG A 105 5.30 -4.29 7.95
CA ARG A 105 4.48 -4.69 6.79
C ARG A 105 4.67 -6.14 6.40
N ILE A 106 5.89 -6.68 6.47
CA ILE A 106 6.18 -8.10 6.23
C ILE A 106 5.38 -8.95 7.22
N MET A 107 5.47 -8.64 8.53
CA MET A 107 4.74 -9.38 9.56
C MET A 107 3.22 -9.29 9.34
N TYR A 108 2.70 -8.12 8.93
CA TYR A 108 1.30 -7.97 8.60
C TYR A 108 0.87 -8.82 7.39
N ALA A 109 1.68 -8.83 6.32
CA ALA A 109 1.44 -9.64 5.13
C ALA A 109 1.45 -11.15 5.44
N GLU A 110 2.37 -11.59 6.30
CA GLU A 110 2.41 -12.98 6.80
C GLU A 110 1.16 -13.35 7.61
N ALA A 111 0.68 -12.43 8.45
CA ALA A 111 -0.55 -12.65 9.22
C ALA A 111 -1.77 -12.83 8.30
N LEU A 112 -1.87 -11.99 7.26
CA LEU A 112 -2.92 -12.10 6.24
C LEU A 112 -2.84 -13.41 5.45
N GLU A 113 -1.63 -13.83 5.09
CA GLU A 113 -1.41 -15.10 4.40
C GLU A 113 -1.79 -16.30 5.29
N LYS A 114 -1.40 -16.30 6.56
CA LYS A 114 -1.83 -17.33 7.52
C LYS A 114 -3.35 -17.37 7.67
N ARG A 115 -4.02 -16.20 7.66
CA ARG A 115 -5.49 -16.12 7.69
C ARG A 115 -6.09 -16.73 6.43
N LEU A 116 -5.53 -16.43 5.25
CA LEU A 116 -5.96 -16.98 3.98
C LEU A 116 -5.79 -18.51 3.93
N LEU A 117 -4.70 -19.05 4.47
CA LEU A 117 -4.44 -20.49 4.54
C LEU A 117 -5.42 -21.24 5.46
N LYS A 118 -5.94 -20.57 6.51
CA LYS A 118 -6.96 -21.14 7.39
C LYS A 118 -8.35 -21.22 6.73
N GLN A 119 -8.59 -20.44 5.68
CA GLN A 119 -9.89 -20.44 4.98
C GLN A 119 -10.03 -21.63 4.02
N LYS A 120 -11.19 -22.30 4.05
CA LYS A 120 -11.51 -23.38 3.09
C LYS A 120 -11.77 -22.86 1.68
N VAL A 121 -12.39 -21.69 1.58
CA VAL A 121 -12.65 -20.96 0.33
C VAL A 121 -11.92 -19.63 0.44
N ARG A 122 -11.05 -19.33 -0.53
CA ARG A 122 -10.29 -18.08 -0.52
C ARG A 122 -11.22 -16.91 -0.81
N ASP A 123 -11.31 -15.97 0.12
CA ASP A 123 -11.98 -14.69 -0.10
C ASP A 123 -11.17 -13.87 -1.13
N PRO A 124 -11.75 -13.49 -2.28
CA PRO A 124 -11.09 -12.65 -3.28
C PRO A 124 -10.56 -11.33 -2.70
N LYS A 125 -11.28 -10.70 -1.78
CA LYS A 125 -10.87 -9.40 -1.21
C LYS A 125 -9.61 -9.54 -0.38
N LEU A 126 -9.63 -10.50 0.55
CA LEU A 126 -8.46 -10.82 1.38
C LEU A 126 -7.27 -11.25 0.54
N PHE A 127 -7.49 -12.08 -0.48
CA PHE A 127 -6.44 -12.52 -1.39
C PHE A 127 -5.80 -11.36 -2.16
N ASN A 128 -6.62 -10.52 -2.78
CA ASN A 128 -6.16 -9.35 -3.54
C ASN A 128 -5.40 -8.37 -2.66
N PHE A 129 -5.90 -8.14 -1.44
CA PHE A 129 -5.23 -7.28 -0.48
C PHE A 129 -3.88 -7.85 -0.04
N THR A 130 -3.81 -9.15 0.25
CA THR A 130 -2.54 -9.83 0.59
C THR A 130 -1.51 -9.70 -0.54
N ILE A 131 -1.93 -9.83 -1.80
CA ILE A 131 -1.05 -9.60 -2.97
C ILE A 131 -0.55 -8.17 -3.02
N LYS A 132 -1.39 -7.16 -2.74
CA LYS A 132 -0.96 -5.76 -2.71
C LYS A 132 0.14 -5.53 -1.67
N GLN A 133 0.00 -6.10 -0.47
CA GLN A 133 1.01 -5.98 0.59
C GLN A 133 2.35 -6.60 0.17
N TRP A 134 2.34 -7.84 -0.34
CA TRP A 134 3.57 -8.49 -0.79
C TRP A 134 4.20 -7.82 -2.01
N LEU A 135 3.39 -7.24 -2.91
CA LEU A 135 3.89 -6.44 -4.03
C LEU A 135 4.56 -5.15 -3.56
N TYR A 136 3.99 -4.49 -2.56
CA TYR A 136 4.62 -3.33 -1.94
C TYR A 136 5.99 -3.71 -1.38
N VAL A 137 6.07 -4.76 -0.55
CA VAL A 137 7.35 -5.26 -0.01
C VAL A 137 8.32 -5.54 -1.15
N ALA A 138 7.92 -6.31 -2.16
CA ALA A 138 8.79 -6.65 -3.30
C ALA A 138 9.38 -5.43 -4.03
N LYS A 139 8.65 -4.30 -4.08
CA LYS A 139 9.04 -3.10 -4.86
C LYS A 139 9.64 -1.97 -4.03
N LYS A 140 9.28 -1.86 -2.75
CA LYS A 140 9.58 -0.72 -1.88
C LYS A 140 10.56 -1.05 -0.75
N SER A 141 10.92 -2.33 -0.57
CA SER A 141 11.96 -2.70 0.38
C SER A 141 13.29 -2.04 0.04
N GLU A 142 13.98 -1.52 1.06
CA GLU A 142 15.33 -0.97 0.92
C GLU A 142 16.37 -2.08 0.74
N PHE A 143 16.13 -3.23 1.39
CA PHE A 143 17.02 -4.37 1.35
C PHE A 143 16.59 -5.41 0.31
N VAL A 144 17.58 -5.99 -0.36
CA VAL A 144 17.36 -6.93 -1.47
C VAL A 144 16.76 -8.25 -0.99
N ASP A 145 17.13 -8.71 0.20
CA ASP A 145 16.58 -9.90 0.86
C ASP A 145 15.08 -9.75 1.16
N GLN A 146 14.66 -8.62 1.71
CA GLN A 146 13.24 -8.29 1.92
C GLN A 146 12.47 -8.22 0.59
N SER A 147 13.07 -7.60 -0.44
CA SER A 147 12.47 -7.57 -1.78
C SER A 147 12.31 -8.99 -2.36
N MET A 148 13.32 -9.84 -2.23
CA MET A 148 13.27 -11.24 -2.66
C MET A 148 12.24 -12.05 -1.89
N MET A 149 12.09 -11.80 -0.58
CA MET A 149 11.05 -12.41 0.25
C MET A 149 9.66 -12.08 -0.31
N GLY A 150 9.37 -10.81 -0.58
CA GLY A 150 8.11 -10.41 -1.19
C GLY A 150 7.85 -11.10 -2.53
N VAL A 151 8.86 -11.21 -3.39
CA VAL A 151 8.75 -11.94 -4.67
C VAL A 151 8.47 -13.42 -4.47
N HIS A 152 9.11 -14.06 -3.49
CA HIS A 152 8.92 -15.47 -3.18
C HIS A 152 7.48 -15.75 -2.72
N HIS A 153 6.96 -14.94 -1.79
CA HIS A 153 5.57 -15.05 -1.33
C HIS A 153 4.55 -14.79 -2.46
N LEU A 154 4.78 -13.79 -3.32
CA LEU A 154 3.93 -13.58 -4.50
C LEU A 154 3.92 -14.78 -5.46
N GLN A 155 5.08 -15.40 -5.68
CA GLN A 155 5.17 -16.60 -6.51
C GLN A 155 4.45 -17.79 -5.86
N GLY A 156 4.55 -17.94 -4.53
CA GLY A 156 3.83 -18.96 -3.77
C GLY A 156 2.31 -18.78 -3.82
N LEU A 157 1.82 -17.54 -3.72
CA LEU A 157 0.38 -17.25 -3.73
C LEU A 157 -0.25 -17.31 -5.13
N THR A 158 0.45 -16.78 -6.13
CA THR A 158 -0.11 -16.54 -7.48
C THR A 158 0.42 -17.51 -8.54
N GLY A 159 1.48 -18.26 -8.24
CA GLY A 159 2.19 -19.10 -9.19
C GLY A 159 3.07 -18.32 -10.19
N THR A 160 3.14 -16.99 -10.08
CA THR A 160 3.96 -16.15 -10.97
C THR A 160 4.66 -15.04 -10.18
N SER A 161 5.83 -14.59 -10.63
CA SER A 161 6.53 -13.45 -10.04
C SER A 161 6.34 -12.17 -10.86
N PRO A 162 6.42 -10.98 -10.23
CA PRO A 162 6.44 -9.72 -10.96
C PRO A 162 7.71 -9.61 -11.80
N LYS A 163 7.58 -9.25 -13.07
CA LYS A 163 8.78 -9.06 -13.91
C LYS A 163 9.53 -7.79 -13.50
N ARG A 164 10.86 -7.79 -13.66
CA ARG A 164 11.74 -6.65 -13.30
C ARG A 164 11.27 -5.32 -13.91
N TRP A 165 10.79 -5.35 -15.15
CA TRP A 165 10.34 -4.18 -15.91
C TRP A 165 8.80 -4.07 -16.02
N GLU A 166 8.05 -4.88 -15.27
CA GLU A 166 6.59 -4.83 -15.28
C GLU A 166 6.06 -3.79 -14.29
N LYS A 167 5.10 -2.98 -14.76
CA LYS A 167 4.37 -2.03 -13.93
C LYS A 167 3.46 -2.78 -12.96
N GLU A 168 3.32 -2.25 -11.75
CA GLU A 168 2.52 -2.84 -10.66
C GLU A 168 1.06 -3.11 -11.11
N LYS A 169 0.39 -2.13 -11.72
CA LYS A 169 -0.98 -2.26 -12.24
C LYS A 169 -1.13 -3.44 -13.22
N LYS A 170 -0.11 -3.69 -14.05
CA LYS A 170 -0.11 -4.79 -15.02
C LYS A 170 0.08 -6.15 -14.33
N PHE A 171 0.91 -6.21 -13.30
CA PHE A 171 1.06 -7.42 -12.50
C PHE A 171 -0.23 -7.74 -11.75
N LEU A 172 -0.81 -6.77 -11.04
CA LEU A 172 -2.03 -6.92 -10.27
C LEU A 172 -3.20 -7.41 -11.14
N ALA A 173 -3.40 -6.82 -12.32
CA ALA A 173 -4.44 -7.26 -13.27
C ALA A 173 -4.28 -8.71 -13.75
N ARG A 174 -3.07 -9.28 -13.67
CA ARG A 174 -2.83 -10.69 -14.04
C ARG A 174 -3.18 -11.66 -12.92
N VAL A 175 -3.05 -11.26 -11.66
CA VAL A 175 -3.08 -12.17 -10.50
C VAL A 175 -4.28 -11.98 -9.57
N MET A 176 -4.90 -10.80 -9.57
CA MET A 176 -6.03 -10.50 -8.69
C MET A 176 -7.31 -11.20 -9.14
N LEU A 177 -8.02 -11.78 -8.17
CA LEU A 177 -9.32 -12.42 -8.36
C LEU A 177 -10.43 -11.36 -8.49
N PRO A 178 -11.37 -11.52 -9.44
CA PRO A 178 -12.52 -10.61 -9.52
C PRO A 178 -13.40 -10.76 -8.29
N GLU A 179 -13.78 -9.63 -7.68
CA GLU A 179 -14.61 -9.61 -6.46
C GLU A 179 -16.05 -10.07 -6.73
N ASP A 180 -16.51 -9.94 -7.98
CA ASP A 180 -17.84 -10.38 -8.43
C ASP A 180 -17.90 -11.90 -8.73
N GLY A 181 -16.80 -12.63 -8.57
CA GLY A 181 -16.71 -14.07 -8.84
C GLY A 181 -16.73 -14.46 -10.34
N SER A 182 -16.68 -13.47 -11.24
CA SER A 182 -17.03 -13.63 -12.66
C SER A 182 -15.95 -14.29 -13.54
N GLU A 183 -14.67 -14.33 -13.17
CA GLU A 183 -13.65 -15.00 -14.00
C GLU A 183 -12.60 -15.76 -13.20
N LYS A 184 -12.31 -16.99 -13.63
CA LYS A 184 -11.16 -17.77 -13.16
C LYS A 184 -9.89 -17.13 -13.70
N VAL A 185 -9.24 -16.32 -12.87
CA VAL A 185 -7.89 -15.83 -13.16
C VAL A 185 -6.97 -17.01 -13.43
N ARG A 186 -6.17 -16.91 -14.49
CA ARG A 186 -5.13 -17.89 -14.81
C ARG A 186 -3.98 -17.76 -13.79
N LEU A 187 -4.20 -18.25 -12.58
CA LEU A 187 -3.12 -18.45 -11.62
C LEU A 187 -2.08 -19.38 -12.25
N GLY A 188 -0.79 -19.07 -12.06
CA GLY A 188 0.27 -19.96 -12.49
C GLY A 188 0.19 -21.30 -11.75
N LYS A 189 0.89 -22.34 -12.25
CA LYS A 189 1.02 -23.60 -11.50
C LYS A 189 1.68 -23.31 -10.15
N THR A 190 0.89 -23.28 -9.09
CA THR A 190 1.39 -23.20 -7.72
C THR A 190 2.13 -24.49 -7.42
N ARG A 191 3.42 -24.41 -7.11
CA ARG A 191 4.10 -25.53 -6.44
C ARG A 191 3.48 -25.59 -5.05
N ASN A 192 2.86 -26.72 -4.70
CA ASN A 192 2.38 -26.99 -3.34
C ASN A 192 3.45 -26.54 -2.34
N PRO A 193 3.14 -25.70 -1.35
CA PRO A 193 3.99 -25.60 -0.17
C PRO A 193 3.91 -26.97 0.50
N GLN A 194 4.99 -27.75 0.38
CA GLN A 194 5.14 -28.93 1.22
C GLN A 194 5.28 -28.44 2.67
N MET A 195 4.42 -29.02 3.51
CA MET A 195 4.41 -29.12 4.97
C MET A 195 5.49 -28.39 5.76
#